data_AF-A0A9E2HIS2-F1
#
_entry.id   AF-A0A9E2HIS2-F1
#
_cell.length_a   1.000
_cell.length_b   1.000
_cell.length_c   1.000
_cell.angle_alpha   90.00
_cell.angle_beta   90.00
_cell.angle_gamma   90.00
#
_symmetry.space_group_name_H-M   'P 1'
#
loop_
_entity.id
_entity.type
_entity.pdbx_description
1 polymer ?
#
loop_
_entity_poly.entity_id
_entity_poly.type
_entity_poly.pdbx_seq_one_letter_code
_entity_poly.pdbx_strand_id
1 'polypeptide(L)'
;MSDEPGDALALRSGLPGGFRYLLDEFPRDRWAVSLDQTAAFWLQMHTGFRQHQAHMEGLVGQWRGDGDTAALHRSLIPALQAFLQHLDGHHRIESGQYFPMMRTIEPKIGAGIDLLDRDHDAIHETLDALFRDGMAFHQAAVGRAADLTDAAARLSDRIAAGARPLLRHLDDEEDIVIPLIQLRGLHG
;
A
#
# COMPACT_ATOMS: atom_id res chain seq x y z
N MET A 1 -16.78 -16.68 -7.28
CA MET A 1 -17.42 -16.04 -6.11
C MET A 1 -17.71 -14.62 -6.52
N SER A 2 -18.96 -14.20 -6.38
CA SER A 2 -19.46 -12.91 -6.88
C SER A 2 -18.76 -11.76 -6.18
N ASP A 3 -18.33 -10.75 -6.93
CA ASP A 3 -17.90 -9.44 -6.42
C ASP A 3 -19.08 -8.78 -5.70
N GLU A 4 -19.22 -9.04 -4.40
CA GLU A 4 -20.13 -8.27 -3.56
C GLU A 4 -19.58 -6.82 -3.51
N PRO A 5 -20.41 -5.78 -3.74
CA PRO A 5 -19.95 -4.38 -3.76
C PRO A 5 -19.19 -3.90 -2.51
N GLY A 6 -19.27 -4.64 -1.39
CA GLY A 6 -18.55 -4.37 -0.14
C GLY A 6 -17.08 -4.78 -0.14
N ASP A 7 -16.63 -5.57 -1.11
CA ASP A 7 -15.26 -6.09 -1.18
C ASP A 7 -14.30 -5.17 -1.95
N ALA A 8 -14.81 -4.14 -2.64
CA ALA A 8 -13.97 -3.20 -3.38
C ALA A 8 -13.07 -2.39 -2.42
N LEU A 9 -11.75 -2.39 -2.67
CA LEU A 9 -10.74 -1.76 -1.80
C LEU A 9 -11.08 -0.32 -1.40
N ALA A 10 -11.57 0.48 -2.36
CA ALA A 10 -11.92 1.88 -2.14
C ALA A 10 -13.03 2.08 -1.09
N LEU A 11 -13.92 1.09 -0.90
CA LEU A 11 -15.06 1.18 0.02
C LEU A 11 -14.89 0.30 1.26
N ARG A 12 -14.02 -0.71 1.20
CA ARG A 12 -13.84 -1.71 2.25
C ARG A 12 -13.39 -1.07 3.58
N SER A 13 -14.10 -1.39 4.66
CA SER A 13 -13.81 -0.90 6.01
C SER A 13 -12.98 -1.86 6.86
N GLY A 14 -12.80 -3.10 6.38
CA GLY A 14 -12.02 -4.14 7.02
C GLY A 14 -12.17 -5.46 6.30
N LEU A 15 -11.35 -6.43 6.70
CA LEU A 15 -11.33 -7.75 6.08
C LEU A 15 -12.70 -8.45 6.25
N PRO A 16 -13.29 -9.00 5.17
CA PRO A 16 -14.53 -9.77 5.26
C PRO A 16 -14.44 -10.90 6.28
N GLY A 17 -15.50 -11.10 7.05
CA GLY A 17 -15.51 -12.04 8.19
C GLY A 17 -15.05 -13.46 7.85
N GLY A 18 -15.38 -13.96 6.65
CA GLY A 18 -14.97 -15.28 6.19
C GLY A 18 -13.46 -15.48 6.04
N PHE A 19 -12.68 -14.40 5.94
CA PHE A 19 -11.23 -14.45 5.76
C PHE A 19 -10.44 -14.28 7.06
N ARG A 20 -11.13 -13.99 8.17
CA ARG A 20 -10.51 -13.68 9.48
C ARG A 20 -10.20 -14.89 10.36
N TYR A 21 -10.46 -16.12 9.91
CA TYR A 21 -10.38 -17.28 10.81
C TYR A 21 -8.98 -17.52 11.42
N LEU A 22 -7.89 -17.22 10.69
CA LEU A 22 -6.53 -17.30 11.24
C LEU A 22 -6.25 -16.15 12.22
N LEU A 23 -6.79 -14.95 11.95
CA LEU A 23 -6.73 -13.84 12.88
C LEU A 23 -7.47 -14.17 14.19
N ASP A 24 -8.59 -14.89 14.12
CA ASP A 24 -9.31 -15.33 15.31
C ASP A 24 -8.51 -16.38 16.11
N GLU A 25 -7.72 -17.22 15.44
CA GLU A 25 -6.80 -18.20 16.06
C GLU A 25 -5.55 -17.53 16.66
N PHE A 26 -5.03 -16.48 16.00
CA PHE A 26 -3.86 -15.71 16.41
C PHE A 26 -4.08 -14.18 16.31
N PRO A 27 -4.79 -13.60 17.29
CA PRO A 27 -5.17 -12.19 17.27
C PRO A 27 -3.99 -11.20 17.43
N ARG A 28 -4.20 -9.95 16.98
CA ARG A 28 -3.20 -8.88 16.95
C ARG A 28 -2.54 -8.58 18.31
N ASP A 29 -3.25 -8.76 19.42
CA ASP A 29 -2.72 -8.54 20.77
C ASP A 29 -1.56 -9.49 21.11
N ARG A 30 -1.50 -10.65 20.46
CA ARG A 30 -0.40 -11.62 20.61
C ARG A 30 0.86 -11.23 19.84
N TRP A 31 0.74 -10.38 18.82
CA TRP A 31 1.84 -10.03 17.91
C TRP A 31 2.95 -9.26 18.65
N ALA A 32 2.60 -8.48 19.67
CA ALA A 32 3.56 -7.74 20.48
C ALA A 32 4.41 -8.61 21.41
N VAL A 33 3.99 -9.86 21.68
CA VAL A 33 4.66 -10.74 22.64
C VAL A 33 5.79 -11.51 21.96
N SER A 34 5.50 -12.13 20.82
CA SER A 34 6.49 -12.88 20.04
C SER A 34 5.93 -13.11 18.64
N LEU A 35 6.76 -12.82 17.63
CA LEU A 35 6.51 -13.18 16.24
C LEU A 35 7.70 -13.96 15.69
N ASP A 36 7.39 -14.87 14.77
CA ASP A 36 8.36 -15.41 13.84
C ASP A 36 9.10 -14.28 13.10
N GLN A 37 10.39 -14.50 12.81
CA GLN A 37 11.23 -13.48 12.19
C GLN A 37 10.69 -13.02 10.82
N THR A 38 10.11 -13.94 10.04
CA THR A 38 9.54 -13.60 8.73
C THR A 38 8.25 -12.78 8.89
N ALA A 39 7.41 -13.10 9.87
CA ALA A 39 6.22 -12.30 10.18
C ALA A 39 6.61 -10.89 10.66
N ALA A 40 7.63 -10.78 11.51
CA ALA A 40 8.13 -9.49 11.99
C ALA A 40 8.72 -8.64 10.84
N PHE A 41 9.45 -9.26 9.92
CA PHE A 41 9.97 -8.58 8.73
C PHE A 41 8.83 -8.05 7.83
N TRP A 42 7.78 -8.84 7.63
CA TRP A 42 6.60 -8.41 6.87
C TRP A 42 5.97 -7.14 7.45
N LEU A 43 5.73 -7.13 8.76
CA LEU A 43 5.22 -5.95 9.47
C LEU A 43 6.15 -4.74 9.38
N GLN A 44 7.47 -4.96 9.40
CA GLN A 44 8.46 -3.90 9.24
C GLN A 44 8.36 -3.25 7.85
N MET A 45 8.22 -4.05 6.79
CA MET A 45 8.04 -3.56 5.42
C MET A 45 6.76 -2.72 5.32
N HIS A 46 5.63 -3.24 5.83
CA HIS A 46 4.36 -2.53 5.85
C HIS A 46 4.42 -1.22 6.64
N THR A 47 5.06 -1.23 7.81
CA THR A 47 5.30 -0.02 8.59
C THR A 47 6.09 1.01 7.79
N GLY A 48 7.08 0.59 7.01
CA GLY A 48 7.83 1.45 6.09
C GLY A 48 6.94 2.12 5.06
N PHE A 49 6.02 1.39 4.41
CA PHE A 49 5.07 1.98 3.46
C PHE A 49 4.15 3.01 4.11
N ARG A 50 3.63 2.72 5.31
CA ARG A 50 2.80 3.68 6.07
C ARG A 50 3.56 4.96 6.38
N GLN A 51 4.82 4.85 6.81
CA GLN A 51 5.68 5.99 7.09
C GLN A 51 6.01 6.79 5.83
N HIS A 52 6.27 6.12 4.70
CA HIS A 52 6.58 6.77 3.44
C HIS A 52 5.38 7.53 2.88
N GLN A 53 4.18 6.93 2.95
CA GLN A 53 2.93 7.61 2.60
C GLN A 53 2.71 8.86 3.46
N ALA A 54 2.83 8.73 4.78
CA ALA A 54 2.70 9.86 5.71
C ALA A 54 3.76 10.95 5.47
N HIS A 55 4.97 10.57 5.08
CA HIS A 55 6.02 11.52 4.70
C HIS A 55 5.62 12.36 3.49
N MET A 56 5.11 11.73 2.42
CA MET A 56 4.64 12.45 1.23
C MET A 56 3.46 13.38 1.56
N GLU A 57 2.51 12.93 2.39
CA GLU A 57 1.41 13.76 2.88
C GLU A 57 1.91 14.96 3.70
N GLY A 58 2.95 14.77 4.52
CA GLY A 58 3.60 15.82 5.27
C GLY A 58 4.23 16.90 4.36
N LEU A 59 4.89 16.51 3.28
CA LEU A 59 5.44 17.43 2.28
C LEU A 59 4.32 18.25 1.60
N VAL A 60 3.23 17.59 1.21
CA VAL A 60 2.03 18.25 0.66
C VAL A 60 1.42 19.21 1.68
N GLY A 61 1.32 18.81 2.94
CA GLY A 61 0.79 19.64 4.02
C GLY A 61 1.60 20.91 4.27
N GLN A 62 2.93 20.81 4.23
CA GLN A 62 3.83 21.97 4.32
C GLN A 62 3.61 22.93 3.15
N TRP A 63 3.58 22.41 1.93
CA TRP A 63 3.32 23.20 0.72
C TRP A 63 1.96 23.91 0.74
N ARG A 64 0.90 23.25 1.25
CA ARG A 64 -0.42 23.89 1.40
C ARG A 64 -0.39 25.07 2.38
N GLY A 65 0.58 25.11 3.30
CA GLY A 65 0.76 26.20 4.26
C GLY A 65 1.58 27.38 3.75
N ASP A 66 2.67 27.10 3.02
CA ASP A 66 3.63 28.14 2.59
C ASP A 66 3.58 28.48 1.08
N GLY A 67 3.00 27.62 0.26
CA GLY A 67 2.92 27.76 -1.19
C GLY A 67 4.26 27.58 -1.94
N ASP A 68 5.33 27.13 -1.28
CA ASP A 68 6.65 26.97 -1.91
C ASP A 68 6.69 25.72 -2.80
N THR A 69 6.19 25.91 -4.02
CA THR A 69 6.10 24.83 -5.01
C THR A 69 7.48 24.35 -5.48
N ALA A 70 8.51 25.21 -5.40
CA ALA A 70 9.87 24.82 -5.72
C ALA A 70 10.46 23.90 -4.64
N ALA A 71 10.19 24.17 -3.36
CA ALA A 71 10.55 23.26 -2.27
C ALA A 71 9.78 21.94 -2.36
N LEU A 72 8.48 21.99 -2.64
CA LEU A 72 7.69 20.78 -2.84
C LEU A 72 8.29 19.91 -3.95
N HIS A 73 8.61 20.49 -5.11
CA HIS A 73 9.20 19.73 -6.22
C HIS A 73 10.51 19.04 -5.83
N ARG A 74 11.43 19.77 -5.17
CA ARG A 74 12.73 19.22 -4.75
C ARG A 74 12.60 18.03 -3.81
N SER A 75 11.60 18.02 -2.94
CA SER A 75 11.44 16.96 -1.93
C SER A 75 10.48 15.86 -2.35
N LEU A 76 9.35 16.21 -2.98
CA LEU A 76 8.28 15.25 -3.27
C LEU A 76 8.61 14.34 -4.45
N ILE A 77 9.27 14.84 -5.51
CA ILE A 77 9.55 14.01 -6.69
C ILE A 77 10.48 12.81 -6.35
N PRO A 78 11.61 12.99 -5.66
CA PRO A 78 12.44 11.85 -5.25
C PRO A 78 11.72 10.91 -4.28
N ALA A 79 10.94 11.45 -3.32
CA ALA A 79 10.17 10.65 -2.38
C ALA A 79 9.13 9.78 -3.11
N LEU A 80 8.42 10.35 -4.08
CA LEU A 80 7.44 9.65 -4.91
C LEU A 80 8.11 8.54 -5.73
N GLN A 81 9.23 8.82 -6.40
CA GLN A 81 9.95 7.82 -7.20
C GLN A 81 10.37 6.60 -6.35
N ALA A 82 10.93 6.87 -5.16
CA ALA A 82 11.33 5.80 -4.24
C ALA A 82 10.13 4.98 -3.76
N PHE A 83 8.99 5.64 -3.47
CA PHE A 83 7.76 4.97 -3.07
C PHE A 83 7.22 4.04 -4.16
N LEU A 84 7.11 4.56 -5.39
CA LEU A 84 6.60 3.81 -6.55
C LEU A 84 7.45 2.56 -6.79
N GLN A 85 8.78 2.70 -6.85
CA GLN A 85 9.68 1.57 -7.09
C GLN A 85 9.59 0.52 -5.99
N HIS A 86 9.51 0.95 -4.72
CA HIS A 86 9.52 0.04 -3.59
C HIS A 86 8.20 -0.74 -3.50
N LEU A 87 7.05 -0.07 -3.65
CA LEU A 87 5.75 -0.72 -3.53
C LEU A 87 5.44 -1.66 -4.71
N ASP A 88 5.78 -1.26 -5.94
CA ASP A 88 5.66 -2.13 -7.12
C ASP A 88 6.51 -3.41 -6.96
N GLY A 89 7.77 -3.24 -6.52
CA GLY A 89 8.67 -4.36 -6.28
C GLY A 89 8.16 -5.33 -5.21
N HIS A 90 7.56 -4.79 -4.14
CA HIS A 90 6.97 -5.53 -3.03
C HIS A 90 5.77 -6.37 -3.49
N HIS A 91 4.75 -5.77 -4.10
CA HIS A 91 3.57 -6.49 -4.58
C HIS A 91 3.92 -7.54 -5.65
N ARG A 92 4.88 -7.25 -6.54
CA ARG A 92 5.33 -8.22 -7.57
C ARG A 92 5.92 -9.48 -6.94
N ILE A 93 6.66 -9.35 -5.83
CA ILE A 93 7.21 -10.50 -5.11
C ILE A 93 6.09 -11.25 -4.40
N GLU A 94 5.14 -10.54 -3.79
CA GLU A 94 3.99 -11.15 -3.10
C GLU A 94 3.12 -11.97 -4.04
N SER A 95 2.52 -11.33 -5.05
CA SER A 95 1.66 -12.00 -6.04
C SER A 95 2.41 -13.09 -6.81
N GLY A 96 3.69 -12.85 -7.13
CA GLY A 96 4.48 -13.77 -7.94
C GLY A 96 5.00 -14.99 -7.18
N GLN A 97 5.27 -14.88 -5.88
CA GLN A 97 6.01 -15.90 -5.12
C GLN A 97 5.32 -16.27 -3.80
N TYR A 98 5.08 -15.29 -2.92
CA TYR A 98 4.57 -15.58 -1.58
C TYR A 98 3.12 -16.06 -1.60
N PHE A 99 2.23 -15.40 -2.32
CA PHE A 99 0.82 -15.76 -2.40
C PHE A 99 0.60 -17.18 -2.96
N PRO A 100 1.25 -17.61 -4.07
CA PRO A 100 1.21 -19.01 -4.51
C PRO A 100 1.69 -20.01 -3.45
N MET A 101 2.77 -19.69 -2.74
CA MET A 101 3.32 -20.54 -1.68
C MET A 101 2.33 -20.65 -0.51
N MET A 102 1.77 -19.53 -0.05
CA MET A 102 0.80 -19.46 1.04
C MET A 102 -0.47 -20.26 0.73
N ARG A 103 -0.96 -20.22 -0.51
CA ARG A 103 -2.08 -21.05 -0.97
C ARG A 103 -1.78 -22.55 -0.91
N THR A 104 -0.53 -22.95 -1.06
CA THR A 104 -0.11 -24.35 -0.92
C THR A 104 -0.09 -24.78 0.54
N ILE A 105 0.41 -23.90 1.41
CA ILE A 105 0.54 -24.15 2.86
C ILE A 105 -0.84 -24.22 3.54
N GLU A 106 -1.74 -23.31 3.21
CA GLU A 106 -3.07 -23.23 3.83
C GLU A 106 -4.13 -22.93 2.76
N PRO A 107 -4.65 -23.93 2.03
CA PRO A 107 -5.58 -23.71 0.91
C PRO A 107 -6.85 -22.94 1.26
N LYS A 108 -7.27 -22.95 2.52
CA LYS A 108 -8.49 -22.28 2.99
C LYS A 108 -8.41 -20.75 2.92
N ILE A 109 -7.22 -20.15 2.88
CA ILE A 109 -7.07 -18.68 2.70
C ILE A 109 -7.26 -18.23 1.25
N GLY A 110 -7.42 -19.14 0.28
CA GLY A 110 -7.35 -18.82 -1.15
C GLY A 110 -8.23 -17.64 -1.58
N ALA A 111 -9.46 -17.55 -1.09
CA ALA A 111 -10.35 -16.43 -1.40
C ALA A 111 -9.88 -15.08 -0.81
N GLY A 112 -9.21 -15.10 0.35
CA GLY A 112 -8.57 -13.92 0.93
C GLY A 112 -7.36 -13.49 0.11
N ILE A 113 -6.56 -14.43 -0.38
CA ILE A 113 -5.43 -14.10 -1.27
C ILE A 113 -5.94 -13.58 -2.63
N ASP A 114 -7.03 -14.13 -3.17
CA ASP A 114 -7.66 -13.59 -4.38
C ASP A 114 -8.12 -12.13 -4.18
N LEU A 115 -8.58 -11.77 -2.97
CA LEU A 115 -8.94 -10.40 -2.62
C LEU A 115 -7.71 -9.49 -2.63
N LEU A 116 -6.62 -9.90 -1.99
CA LEU A 116 -5.36 -9.13 -1.94
C LEU A 116 -4.74 -8.96 -3.33
N ASP A 117 -4.74 -9.99 -4.17
CA ASP A 117 -4.28 -9.88 -5.57
C ASP A 117 -5.11 -8.84 -6.36
N ARG A 118 -6.44 -8.81 -6.18
CA ARG A 118 -7.29 -7.77 -6.82
C ARG A 118 -7.00 -6.37 -6.27
N ASP A 119 -6.65 -6.26 -4.99
CA ASP A 119 -6.23 -4.99 -4.43
C ASP A 119 -4.91 -4.50 -5.04
N HIS A 120 -3.96 -5.41 -5.32
CA HIS A 120 -2.71 -5.05 -6.00
C HIS A 120 -2.97 -4.43 -7.37
N ASP A 121 -3.91 -4.97 -8.15
CA ASP A 121 -4.31 -4.39 -9.45
C ASP A 121 -4.83 -2.95 -9.28
N ALA A 122 -5.75 -2.72 -8.32
CA ALA A 122 -6.29 -1.39 -8.04
C ALA A 122 -5.23 -0.41 -7.52
N ILE A 123 -4.25 -0.89 -6.75
CA ILE A 123 -3.14 -0.08 -6.28
C ILE A 123 -2.21 0.26 -7.45
N HIS A 124 -1.89 -0.69 -8.33
CA HIS A 124 -1.06 -0.43 -9.51
C HIS A 124 -1.68 0.62 -10.44
N GLU A 125 -2.99 0.61 -10.66
CA GLU A 125 -3.67 1.69 -11.39
C GLU A 125 -3.45 3.07 -10.73
N THR A 126 -3.41 3.10 -9.39
CA THR A 126 -3.11 4.30 -8.61
C THR A 126 -1.64 4.71 -8.73
N LEU A 127 -0.71 3.76 -8.71
CA LEU A 127 0.73 4.02 -8.89
C LEU A 127 1.03 4.58 -10.28
N ASP A 128 0.38 4.04 -11.32
CA ASP A 128 0.46 4.56 -12.68
C ASP A 128 -0.06 6.00 -12.79
N ALA A 129 -1.16 6.31 -12.10
CA ALA A 129 -1.70 7.67 -12.04
C ALA A 129 -0.76 8.62 -11.30
N LEU A 130 -0.21 8.20 -10.16
CA LEU A 130 0.80 8.94 -9.41
C LEU A 130 2.05 9.22 -10.24
N PHE A 131 2.52 8.23 -10.99
CA PHE A 131 3.66 8.39 -11.90
C PHE A 131 3.37 9.46 -12.97
N ARG A 132 2.20 9.39 -13.63
CA ARG A 132 1.80 10.39 -14.64
C ARG A 132 1.71 11.79 -14.05
N ASP A 133 1.04 11.95 -12.90
CA ASP A 133 0.87 13.25 -12.23
C ASP A 133 2.24 13.79 -11.74
N GLY A 134 3.12 12.92 -11.24
CA GLY A 134 4.49 13.24 -10.85
C GLY A 134 5.36 13.71 -12.02
N MET A 135 5.27 13.03 -13.17
CA MET A 135 5.95 13.44 -14.39
C MET A 135 5.45 14.79 -14.91
N ALA A 136 4.13 15.02 -14.88
CA ALA A 136 3.56 16.30 -15.28
C ALA A 136 4.03 17.44 -14.37
N PHE A 137 4.02 17.23 -13.05
CA PHE A 137 4.55 18.20 -12.09
C PHE A 137 6.04 18.48 -12.31
N HIS A 138 6.84 17.43 -12.53
CA HIS A 138 8.26 17.60 -12.80
C HIS A 138 8.53 18.40 -14.08
N GLN A 139 7.81 18.12 -15.16
CA GLN A 139 7.94 18.84 -16.43
C GLN A 139 7.53 20.32 -16.30
N ALA A 140 6.43 20.61 -15.61
CA ALA A 140 5.98 21.98 -15.36
C ALA A 140 7.03 22.78 -14.55
N ALA A 141 7.67 22.14 -13.56
CA ALA A 141 8.69 22.77 -12.73
C ALA A 141 9.97 23.10 -13.53
N VAL A 142 10.46 22.15 -14.33
CA VAL A 142 11.66 22.34 -15.16
C VAL A 142 11.40 23.35 -16.28
N GLY A 143 10.22 23.31 -16.89
CA GLY A 143 9.81 24.22 -17.97
C GLY A 143 9.40 25.62 -17.50
N ARG A 144 9.32 25.88 -16.19
CA ARG A 144 8.78 27.12 -15.60
C ARG A 144 7.39 27.47 -16.15
N ALA A 145 6.56 26.45 -16.28
CA ALA A 145 5.23 26.59 -16.86
C ALA A 145 4.29 27.37 -15.92
N ALA A 146 3.32 28.08 -16.51
CA ALA A 146 2.36 28.87 -15.75
C ALA A 146 1.40 28.01 -14.90
N ASP A 147 1.24 26.73 -15.23
CA ASP A 147 0.36 25.77 -14.56
C ASP A 147 1.09 24.92 -13.49
N LEU A 148 2.29 25.33 -13.07
CA LEU A 148 3.11 24.61 -12.08
C LEU A 148 2.34 24.30 -10.78
N THR A 149 1.65 25.28 -10.22
CA THR A 149 0.88 25.12 -8.98
C THR A 149 -0.30 24.17 -9.18
N ASP A 150 -0.95 24.19 -10.34
CA ASP A 150 -2.05 23.27 -10.64
C ASP A 150 -1.55 21.82 -10.80
N ALA A 151 -0.38 21.64 -11.40
CA ALA A 151 0.26 20.32 -11.49
C ALA A 151 0.64 19.76 -10.11
N ALA A 152 1.17 20.62 -9.23
CA ALA A 152 1.43 20.28 -7.83
C ALA A 152 0.14 19.89 -7.07
N ALA A 153 -0.93 20.65 -7.26
CA ALA A 153 -2.23 20.37 -6.65
C ALA A 153 -2.80 19.02 -7.10
N ARG A 154 -2.78 18.73 -8.41
CA ARG A 154 -3.25 17.44 -8.95
C ARG A 154 -2.50 16.25 -8.35
N LEU A 155 -1.17 16.30 -8.30
CA LEU A 155 -0.37 15.25 -7.68
C LEU A 155 -0.68 15.11 -6.19
N SER A 156 -0.83 16.23 -5.48
CA SER A 156 -1.17 16.25 -4.05
C SER A 156 -2.52 15.57 -3.77
N ASP A 157 -3.52 15.85 -4.60
CA ASP A 157 -4.85 15.24 -4.48
C ASP A 157 -4.80 13.73 -4.81
N ARG A 158 -3.95 13.33 -5.78
CA ARG A 158 -3.72 11.92 -6.09
C ARG A 158 -3.09 11.15 -4.93
N ILE A 159 -2.08 11.72 -4.27
CA ILE A 159 -1.43 11.14 -3.08
C ILE A 159 -2.45 10.95 -1.96
N ALA A 160 -3.27 11.97 -1.69
CA ALA A 160 -4.29 11.91 -0.66
C ALA A 160 -5.37 10.86 -0.96
N ALA A 161 -5.80 10.75 -2.24
CA ALA A 161 -6.80 9.77 -2.65
C ALA A 161 -6.29 8.32 -2.55
N GLY A 162 -5.00 8.07 -2.80
CA GLY A 162 -4.39 6.74 -2.72
C GLY A 162 -4.12 6.24 -1.29
N ALA A 163 -4.07 7.14 -0.31
CA ALA A 163 -3.68 6.83 1.06
C ALA A 163 -4.54 5.76 1.73
N ARG A 164 -5.85 6.02 1.83
CA ARG A 164 -6.79 5.14 2.53
C ARG A 164 -6.86 3.74 1.90
N PRO A 165 -7.00 3.58 0.57
CA PRO A 165 -6.96 2.27 -0.08
C PRO A 165 -5.69 1.47 0.26
N LEU A 166 -4.51 2.08 0.15
CA LEU A 166 -3.27 1.40 0.48
C LEU A 166 -3.23 0.95 1.95
N LEU A 167 -3.56 1.83 2.89
CA LEU A 167 -3.54 1.49 4.32
C LEU A 167 -4.52 0.36 4.66
N ARG A 168 -5.68 0.32 3.99
CA ARG A 168 -6.68 -0.76 4.14
C ARG A 168 -6.15 -2.08 3.60
N HIS A 169 -5.53 -2.06 2.42
CA HIS A 169 -4.91 -3.25 1.84
C HIS A 169 -3.83 -3.82 2.76
N LEU A 170 -2.90 -2.99 3.25
CA LEU A 170 -1.86 -3.43 4.18
C LEU A 170 -2.45 -4.05 5.46
N ASP A 171 -3.50 -3.45 6.03
CA ASP A 171 -4.16 -4.01 7.21
C ASP A 171 -4.84 -5.37 6.93
N ASP A 172 -5.52 -5.50 5.78
CA ASP A 172 -6.21 -6.73 5.37
C ASP A 172 -5.22 -7.86 5.10
N GLU A 173 -4.10 -7.54 4.48
CA GLU A 173 -3.01 -8.47 4.25
C GLU A 173 -2.37 -8.91 5.56
N GLU A 174 -2.06 -7.98 6.46
CA GLU A 174 -1.53 -8.30 7.79
C GLU A 174 -2.44 -9.28 8.54
N ASP A 175 -3.76 -9.07 8.46
CA ASP A 175 -4.75 -9.92 9.13
C ASP A 175 -4.85 -11.34 8.56
N ILE A 176 -4.37 -11.57 7.33
CA ILE A 176 -4.30 -12.91 6.71
C ILE A 176 -2.91 -13.51 6.90
N VAL A 177 -1.88 -12.76 6.53
CA VAL A 177 -0.52 -13.26 6.32
C VAL A 177 0.23 -13.45 7.64
N ILE A 178 0.14 -12.51 8.58
CA ILE A 178 0.86 -12.60 9.85
C ILE A 178 0.45 -13.84 10.66
N PRO A 179 -0.85 -14.10 10.91
CA PRO A 179 -1.23 -15.30 11.63
C PRO A 179 -0.90 -16.58 10.84
N LEU A 180 -0.97 -16.56 9.50
CA LEU A 180 -0.51 -17.69 8.68
C LEU A 180 0.96 -18.03 8.92
N ILE A 181 1.85 -17.04 8.76
CA ILE A 181 3.29 -17.23 8.93
C ILE A 181 3.58 -17.74 10.34
N GLN A 182 2.94 -17.15 11.35
CA GLN A 182 3.17 -17.53 12.74
C GLN A 182 2.68 -18.94 13.07
N LEU A 183 1.52 -19.33 12.55
CA LEU A 183 0.85 -20.58 12.93
C LEU A 183 1.27 -21.78 12.05
N ARG A 184 1.68 -21.53 10.81
CA ARG A 184 1.99 -22.58 9.81
C ARG A 184 3.43 -22.52 9.31
N GLY A 185 4.11 -21.38 9.45
CA GLY A 185 5.44 -21.15 8.88
C GLY A 185 5.41 -20.92 7.37
N LEU A 186 6.50 -20.38 6.81
CA LEU A 186 6.76 -20.32 5.36
C LEU A 186 7.94 -21.21 4.98
N HIS A 187 7.89 -22.47 5.39
CA HIS A 187 8.89 -23.45 5.00
C HIS A 187 8.47 -24.04 3.65
N GLY A 188 9.27 -23.78 2.61
CA GLY A 188 9.15 -24.43 1.31
C GLY A 188 9.54 -25.91 1.34
#